data_AF-A0A8J5LS15-F1
#
_entry.id   AF-A0A8J5LS15-F1
#
_cell.length_a   1.000
_cell.length_b   1.000
_cell.length_c   1.000
_cell.angle_alpha   90.00
_cell.angle_beta   90.00
_cell.angle_gamma   90.00
#
_symmetry.space_group_name_H-M   'P 1'
#
loop_
_entity.id
_entity.type
_entity.pdbx_description
1 polymer ?
#
loop_
_entity_poly.entity_id
_entity_poly.type
_entity_poly.pdbx_seq_one_letter_code
_entity_poly.pdbx_strand_id
1 'polypeptide(L)'
;MATLSGAKTGRSPRDKRVVKDETTANELWWGKGSPNIEMDEHTFLVNRERVVDYLNSLDKVFVNDQFLNWDPEHRIKVQIVSTRAYHSLFMDNMKEMVILGTQYAREMKKGLFGVMHYLMPKRNILSLHSSNNMGKDGDVALFFGLSVLLSRYVANRFDKGKV
;
A
#
# COMPACT_ATOMS: atom_id res chain seq x y z
N MET A 1 11.09 -4.86 -17.67
CA MET A 1 11.20 -3.40 -17.83
C MET A 1 12.04 -2.83 -16.69
N ALA A 2 13.12 -2.11 -16.99
CA ALA A 2 13.92 -1.40 -15.99
C ALA A 2 13.56 0.10 -16.04
N THR A 3 13.29 0.72 -14.90
CA THR A 3 12.88 2.14 -14.80
C THR A 3 13.57 2.83 -13.63
N LEU A 4 13.82 4.13 -13.75
CA LEU A 4 14.40 4.96 -12.68
C LEU A 4 13.28 5.58 -11.82
N SER A 5 13.47 5.57 -10.49
CA SER A 5 12.52 6.15 -9.51
C SER A 5 12.81 7.62 -9.16
N GLY A 6 13.66 8.29 -9.95
CA GLY A 6 14.02 9.69 -9.73
C GLY A 6 14.76 9.92 -8.40
N ALA A 7 14.50 11.07 -7.77
CA ALA A 7 15.23 11.54 -6.58
C ALA A 7 15.03 10.69 -5.30
N LYS A 8 13.98 9.86 -5.24
CA LYS A 8 13.65 9.04 -4.07
C LYS A 8 13.73 7.57 -4.43
N THR A 9 14.76 6.88 -3.93
CA THR A 9 15.03 5.45 -4.20
C THR A 9 14.54 4.52 -3.08
N GLY A 10 14.02 5.09 -2.00
CA GLY A 10 13.57 4.39 -0.79
C GLY A 10 12.35 5.03 -0.15
N ARG A 11 11.88 4.42 0.94
CA ARG A 11 10.74 4.94 1.70
C ARG A 11 11.04 6.28 2.34
N SER A 12 10.02 7.12 2.50
CA SER A 12 10.07 8.36 3.29
C SER A 12 9.03 8.31 4.43
N PRO A 13 9.25 7.50 5.50
CA PRO A 13 8.28 7.34 6.59
C PRO A 13 7.93 8.65 7.29
N ARG A 14 8.88 9.60 7.32
CA ARG A 14 8.69 10.93 7.90
C ARG A 14 7.75 11.83 7.10
N ASP A 15 7.43 11.46 5.87
CA ASP A 15 6.54 12.22 4.98
C ASP A 15 5.12 11.64 4.97
N LYS A 16 4.92 10.44 5.54
CA LYS A 16 3.58 9.85 5.69
C LYS A 16 2.74 10.73 6.61
N ARG A 17 1.51 11.04 6.19
CA ARG A 17 0.52 11.79 6.96
C ARG A 17 -0.82 11.07 6.93
N VAL A 18 -1.60 11.20 7.98
CA VAL A 18 -2.97 10.69 8.07
C VAL A 18 -3.85 11.79 8.64
N VAL A 19 -4.98 12.03 8.01
CA VAL A 19 -5.95 13.04 8.47
C VAL A 19 -6.50 12.60 9.83
N LYS A 20 -6.47 13.52 10.79
CA LYS A 20 -7.03 13.33 12.12
C LYS A 20 -8.38 14.01 12.20
N ASP A 21 -9.43 13.25 11.95
CA ASP A 21 -10.82 13.66 12.07
C ASP A 21 -11.47 13.01 13.31
N GLU A 22 -12.76 13.25 13.53
CA GLU A 22 -13.50 12.71 14.69
C GLU A 22 -13.46 11.17 14.77
N THR A 23 -13.38 10.49 13.63
CA THR A 23 -13.32 9.02 13.54
C THR A 23 -11.90 8.53 13.81
N THR A 24 -10.92 9.04 13.06
CA THR A 24 -9.54 8.56 13.12
C THR A 24 -8.81 9.00 14.38
N ALA A 25 -9.24 10.08 15.02
CA ALA A 25 -8.68 10.53 16.31
C ALA A 25 -8.78 9.45 17.39
N ASN A 26 -9.90 8.72 17.43
CA ASN A 26 -10.20 7.74 18.47
C ASN A 26 -9.77 6.31 18.10
N GLU A 27 -9.64 6.03 16.80
CA GLU A 27 -9.38 4.67 16.32
C GLU A 27 -7.94 4.41 15.91
N LEU A 28 -7.17 5.44 15.58
CA LEU A 28 -5.77 5.28 15.17
C LEU A 28 -4.82 5.47 16.33
N TRP A 29 -3.71 4.74 16.27
CA TRP A 29 -2.61 4.93 17.19
C TRP A 29 -1.79 6.17 16.80
N TRP A 30 -1.77 7.19 17.66
CA TRP A 30 -1.04 8.46 17.45
C TRP A 30 0.18 8.65 18.36
N GLY A 31 0.41 7.73 19.31
CA GLY A 31 1.44 7.87 20.35
C GLY A 31 2.88 7.64 19.87
N LYS A 32 3.83 7.76 20.80
CA LYS A 32 5.27 7.53 20.54
C LYS A 32 5.51 6.14 19.93
N GLY A 33 6.22 6.11 18.80
CA GLY A 33 6.49 4.87 18.05
C GLY A 33 5.45 4.56 16.97
N SER A 34 4.35 5.33 16.90
CA SER A 34 3.39 5.21 15.81
C SER A 34 4.00 5.63 14.47
N PRO A 35 3.71 4.91 13.38
CA PRO A 35 4.02 5.34 12.03
C PRO A 35 3.03 6.40 11.49
N ASN A 36 2.02 6.81 12.27
CA ASN A 36 1.03 7.80 11.87
C ASN A 36 1.45 9.18 12.37
N ILE A 37 1.55 10.13 11.44
CA ILE A 37 1.80 11.54 11.73
C ILE A 37 0.53 12.28 11.34
N GLU A 38 0.00 13.09 12.25
CA GLU A 38 -1.26 13.79 12.06
C GLU A 38 -1.17 14.87 10.97
N MET A 39 -2.32 15.10 10.33
CA MET A 39 -2.58 16.16 9.37
C MET A 39 -4.01 16.63 9.60
N ASP A 40 -4.24 17.93 9.52
CA ASP A 40 -5.59 18.49 9.56
C ASP A 40 -6.29 18.33 8.21
N GLU A 41 -7.63 18.32 8.25
CA GLU A 41 -8.46 18.12 7.06
C GLU A 41 -8.26 19.24 6.03
N HIS A 42 -8.10 20.49 6.47
CA HIS A 42 -7.91 21.63 5.57
C HIS A 42 -6.62 21.47 4.75
N THR A 43 -5.49 21.14 5.39
CA THR A 43 -4.23 20.84 4.71
C THR A 43 -4.36 19.68 3.73
N PHE A 44 -5.12 18.64 4.08
CA PHE A 44 -5.41 17.54 3.16
C PHE A 44 -6.18 18.01 1.93
N LEU A 45 -7.23 18.81 2.11
CA LEU A 45 -8.05 19.33 1.01
C LEU A 45 -7.24 20.23 0.07
N VAL A 46 -6.40 21.12 0.60
CA VAL A 46 -5.49 21.96 -0.20
C VAL A 46 -4.51 21.11 -1.00
N ASN A 47 -3.94 20.07 -0.38
CA ASN A 47 -3.05 19.16 -1.10
C ASN A 47 -3.82 18.39 -2.18
N ARG A 48 -5.04 17.93 -1.89
CA ARG A 48 -5.89 17.23 -2.85
C ARG A 48 -6.26 18.12 -4.04
N GLU A 49 -6.58 19.37 -3.81
CA GLU A 49 -6.90 20.34 -4.88
C GLU A 49 -5.72 20.51 -5.83
N ARG A 50 -4.52 20.78 -5.30
CA ARG A 50 -3.28 20.88 -6.10
C ARG A 50 -3.02 19.65 -6.96
N VAL A 51 -3.43 18.49 -6.48
CA VAL A 51 -3.28 17.22 -7.19
C VAL A 51 -4.25 17.11 -8.32
N VAL A 52 -5.51 17.46 -8.07
CA VAL A 52 -6.55 17.48 -9.11
C VAL A 52 -6.15 18.47 -10.19
N ASP A 53 -5.70 19.68 -9.82
CA ASP A 53 -5.23 20.69 -10.77
C ASP A 53 -4.06 20.17 -11.61
N TYR A 54 -3.04 19.59 -10.95
CA TYR A 54 -1.91 19.00 -11.64
C TYR A 54 -2.33 17.89 -12.60
N LEU A 55 -3.18 16.95 -12.18
CA LEU A 55 -3.67 15.87 -13.03
C LEU A 55 -4.48 16.41 -14.23
N ASN A 56 -5.31 17.43 -14.02
CA ASN A 56 -6.10 18.06 -15.08
C ASN A 56 -5.23 18.84 -16.07
N SER A 57 -4.06 19.34 -15.64
CA SER A 57 -3.11 20.03 -16.52
C SER A 57 -2.33 19.10 -17.46
N LEU A 58 -2.42 17.79 -17.28
CA LEU A 58 -1.67 16.82 -18.08
C LEU A 58 -2.47 16.40 -19.31
N ASP A 59 -1.81 16.28 -20.46
CA ASP A 59 -2.43 15.78 -21.70
C ASP A 59 -2.97 14.35 -21.56
N LYS A 60 -2.41 13.58 -20.61
CA LYS A 60 -2.78 12.19 -20.38
C LYS A 60 -2.58 11.78 -18.92
N VAL A 61 -3.49 10.92 -18.47
CA VAL A 61 -3.41 10.20 -17.21
C VAL A 61 -3.74 8.73 -17.45
N PHE A 62 -3.28 7.86 -16.57
CA PHE A 62 -3.53 6.42 -16.61
C PHE A 62 -4.41 6.05 -15.44
N VAL A 63 -5.57 5.45 -15.71
CA VAL A 63 -6.52 4.98 -14.70
C VAL A 63 -6.52 3.47 -14.70
N ASN A 64 -6.39 2.87 -13.51
CA ASN A 64 -6.46 1.42 -13.31
C ASN A 64 -7.44 1.11 -12.17
N ASP A 65 -8.50 0.37 -12.47
CA ASP A 65 -9.49 -0.08 -11.49
C ASP A 65 -9.17 -1.51 -11.04
N GLN A 66 -9.01 -1.70 -9.73
CA GLN A 66 -8.55 -2.97 -9.16
C GLN A 66 -9.26 -3.32 -7.86
N PHE A 67 -8.99 -4.52 -7.36
CA PHE A 67 -9.48 -4.98 -6.07
C PHE A 67 -8.31 -5.23 -5.12
N LEU A 68 -8.42 -4.69 -3.91
CA LEU A 68 -7.64 -5.14 -2.76
C LEU A 68 -8.33 -6.34 -2.12
N ASN A 69 -7.52 -7.21 -1.54
CA ASN A 69 -7.93 -8.49 -0.97
C ASN A 69 -8.33 -9.53 -2.03
N TRP A 70 -7.88 -10.76 -1.83
CA TRP A 70 -8.18 -11.87 -2.75
C TRP A 70 -9.62 -12.39 -2.52
N ASP A 71 -10.05 -12.42 -1.25
CA ASP A 71 -11.35 -12.91 -0.83
C ASP A 71 -12.49 -12.05 -1.42
N PRO A 72 -13.36 -12.61 -2.29
CA PRO A 72 -14.49 -11.93 -2.91
C PRO A 72 -15.40 -11.17 -1.95
N GLU A 73 -15.66 -11.71 -0.76
CA GLU A 73 -16.58 -11.12 0.22
C GLU A 73 -15.99 -9.88 0.91
N HIS A 74 -14.66 -9.78 0.89
CA HIS A 74 -13.92 -8.75 1.60
C HIS A 74 -13.08 -7.88 0.66
N ARG A 75 -13.36 -7.91 -0.64
CA ARG A 75 -12.69 -7.05 -1.62
C ARG A 75 -13.01 -5.58 -1.38
N ILE A 76 -12.02 -4.73 -1.64
CA ILE A 76 -12.20 -3.29 -1.69
C ILE A 76 -11.84 -2.83 -3.09
N LYS A 77 -12.82 -2.24 -3.79
CA LYS A 77 -12.60 -1.61 -5.09
C LYS A 77 -11.72 -0.38 -4.91
N VAL A 78 -10.67 -0.28 -5.70
CA VAL A 78 -9.76 0.86 -5.71
C VAL A 78 -9.56 1.35 -7.13
N GLN A 79 -9.53 2.68 -7.27
CA GLN A 79 -9.20 3.34 -8.52
C GLN A 79 -7.86 4.03 -8.39
N ILE A 80 -7.02 3.86 -9.40
CA ILE A 80 -5.61 4.22 -9.36
C ILE A 80 -5.36 5.16 -10.53
N VAL A 81 -5.20 6.44 -10.23
CA VAL A 81 -4.86 7.48 -11.22
C VAL A 81 -3.37 7.83 -11.16
N SER A 82 -2.63 7.53 -12.21
CA SER A 82 -1.18 7.78 -12.27
C SER A 82 -0.80 8.61 -13.50
N THR A 83 0.28 9.38 -13.40
CA THR A 83 0.76 10.24 -14.49
C THR A 83 1.70 9.52 -15.46
N ARG A 84 2.18 8.33 -15.08
CA ARG A 84 3.16 7.56 -15.85
C ARG A 84 2.69 6.13 -16.06
N ALA A 85 2.83 5.66 -17.30
CA ALA A 85 2.44 4.29 -17.68
C ALA A 85 3.12 3.22 -16.83
N TYR A 86 4.38 3.40 -16.43
CA TYR A 86 5.08 2.40 -15.61
C TYR A 86 4.50 2.28 -14.20
N HIS A 87 3.94 3.37 -13.65
CA HIS A 87 3.24 3.30 -12.37
C HIS A 87 1.98 2.47 -12.56
N SER A 88 1.15 2.80 -13.55
CA SER A 88 -0.03 1.98 -13.88
C SER A 88 0.31 0.50 -14.13
N LEU A 89 1.41 0.20 -14.81
CA LEU A 89 1.88 -1.18 -15.07
C LEU A 89 2.44 -1.88 -13.82
N PHE A 90 3.18 -1.15 -12.97
CA PHE A 90 3.63 -1.70 -11.69
C PHE A 90 2.44 -2.08 -10.82
N MET A 91 1.41 -1.24 -10.85
CA MET A 91 0.15 -1.45 -10.14
C MET A 91 -0.70 -2.53 -10.79
N ASP A 92 -0.67 -2.66 -12.10
CA ASP A 92 -1.31 -3.78 -12.78
C ASP A 92 -0.69 -5.13 -12.36
N ASN A 93 0.64 -5.18 -12.36
CA ASN A 93 1.40 -6.35 -11.90
C ASN A 93 1.26 -6.64 -10.41
N MET A 94 0.93 -5.63 -9.59
CA MET A 94 0.86 -5.73 -8.12
C MET A 94 -0.57 -5.67 -7.55
N LYS A 95 -1.56 -5.32 -8.38
CA LYS A 95 -3.00 -5.09 -8.08
C LYS A 95 -3.35 -4.01 -7.03
N GLU A 96 -2.61 -2.91 -6.93
CA GLU A 96 -2.67 -1.94 -5.79
C GLU A 96 -2.44 -0.46 -6.27
N MET A 97 -2.64 0.66 -5.48
CA MET A 97 -2.88 2.15 -5.75
C MET A 97 -1.81 3.29 -5.48
N VAL A 98 -1.91 4.47 -6.16
CA VAL A 98 -1.21 5.82 -6.30
C VAL A 98 -0.50 6.54 -5.12
N ILE A 99 0.52 7.38 -5.42
CA ILE A 99 1.24 8.35 -4.52
C ILE A 99 1.36 9.76 -5.16
N LEU A 100 1.62 10.76 -4.32
CA LEU A 100 2.07 12.12 -4.68
C LEU A 100 3.48 12.44 -4.17
N GLY A 101 4.25 13.21 -4.95
CA GLY A 101 5.55 13.75 -4.53
C GLY A 101 6.72 12.76 -4.52
N THR A 102 6.48 11.47 -4.76
CA THR A 102 7.55 10.49 -4.98
C THR A 102 7.20 9.53 -6.09
N GLN A 103 8.17 9.30 -6.97
CA GLN A 103 8.09 8.34 -8.07
C GLN A 103 8.31 6.90 -7.57
N TYR A 104 8.53 6.70 -6.27
CA TYR A 104 8.82 5.42 -5.66
C TYR A 104 7.57 4.57 -5.48
N ALA A 105 7.37 3.63 -6.41
CA ALA A 105 6.18 2.79 -6.49
C ALA A 105 5.88 1.89 -5.27
N ARG A 106 6.75 1.85 -4.24
CA ARG A 106 6.50 1.08 -3.02
C ARG A 106 5.81 1.87 -1.91
N GLU A 107 5.72 3.21 -1.99
CA GLU A 107 4.82 3.95 -1.05
C GLU A 107 3.36 3.64 -1.36
N MET A 108 3.02 3.45 -2.63
CA MET A 108 1.71 3.04 -3.15
C MET A 108 1.18 1.80 -2.42
N LYS A 109 1.95 0.72 -2.48
CA LYS A 109 1.70 -0.53 -1.77
C LYS A 109 1.52 -0.33 -0.26
N LYS A 110 2.34 0.51 0.35
CA LYS A 110 2.34 0.69 1.82
C LYS A 110 1.19 1.57 2.31
N GLY A 111 0.71 2.51 1.50
CA GLY A 111 -0.51 3.27 1.77
C GLY A 111 -1.72 2.34 1.88
N LEU A 112 -1.92 1.49 0.87
CA LEU A 112 -3.02 0.51 0.89
C LEU A 112 -2.90 -0.51 1.99
N PHE A 113 -1.67 -0.97 2.25
CA PHE A 113 -1.42 -1.85 3.37
C PHE A 113 -1.87 -1.21 4.70
N GLY A 114 -1.67 0.09 4.87
CA GLY A 114 -2.20 0.85 6.01
C GLY A 114 -3.73 0.86 6.06
N VAL A 115 -4.39 1.10 4.92
CA VAL A 115 -5.85 1.07 4.80
C VAL A 115 -6.41 -0.31 5.14
N MET A 116 -5.80 -1.39 4.63
CA MET A 116 -6.19 -2.77 4.94
C MET A 116 -6.03 -3.10 6.42
N HIS A 117 -4.94 -2.64 7.04
CA HIS A 117 -4.72 -2.80 8.47
C HIS A 117 -5.72 -2.06 9.35
N TYR A 118 -6.40 -1.05 8.81
CA TYR A 118 -7.46 -0.34 9.49
C TYR A 118 -8.83 -0.96 9.22
N LEU A 119 -9.13 -1.32 7.97
CA LEU A 119 -10.45 -1.82 7.57
C LEU A 119 -10.70 -3.30 7.90
N MET A 120 -9.69 -4.17 7.78
CA MET A 120 -9.89 -5.62 8.02
C MET A 120 -10.23 -5.94 9.48
N PRO A 121 -9.56 -5.34 10.50
CA PRO A 121 -9.95 -5.58 11.89
C PRO A 121 -11.39 -5.14 12.20
N LYS A 122 -11.90 -4.10 11.55
CA LYS A 122 -13.31 -3.69 11.66
C LYS A 122 -14.30 -4.73 11.13
N ARG A 123 -13.83 -5.64 10.27
CA ARG A 123 -14.58 -6.78 9.75
C ARG A 123 -14.29 -8.07 10.53
N ASN A 124 -13.65 -7.97 11.70
CA ASN A 124 -13.15 -9.11 12.47
C ASN A 124 -12.15 -10.00 11.71
N ILE A 125 -11.40 -9.43 10.75
CA ILE A 125 -10.39 -10.12 9.97
C ILE A 125 -9.00 -9.64 10.39
N LEU A 126 -8.14 -10.58 10.74
CA LEU A 126 -6.76 -10.28 11.11
C LEU A 126 -5.92 -9.90 9.88
N SER A 127 -5.53 -8.64 9.75
CA SER A 127 -4.56 -8.19 8.74
C SER A 127 -3.14 -8.46 9.23
N LEU A 128 -2.30 -9.08 8.39
CA LEU A 128 -0.93 -9.47 8.74
C LEU A 128 0.09 -8.93 7.74
N HIS A 129 1.25 -8.49 8.25
CA HIS A 129 2.44 -8.23 7.44
C HIS A 129 3.31 -9.49 7.37
N SER A 130 2.84 -10.51 6.68
CA SER A 130 3.53 -11.78 6.51
C SER A 130 3.56 -12.22 5.06
N SER A 131 4.49 -13.13 4.74
CA SER A 131 4.31 -14.02 3.58
C SER A 131 3.70 -15.32 4.07
N ASN A 132 3.04 -16.05 3.18
CA ASN A 132 2.51 -17.37 3.45
C ASN A 132 2.92 -18.33 2.33
N ASN A 133 2.89 -19.62 2.64
CA ASN A 133 2.90 -20.70 1.65
C ASN A 133 1.99 -21.84 2.13
N MET A 134 1.70 -22.77 1.23
CA MET A 134 0.89 -23.95 1.52
C MET A 134 1.67 -25.18 1.07
N GLY A 135 1.82 -26.15 1.96
CA GLY A 135 2.40 -27.45 1.66
C GLY A 135 1.49 -28.28 0.76
N LYS A 136 2.02 -29.40 0.24
CA LYS A 136 1.27 -30.30 -0.65
C LYS A 136 0.03 -30.91 0.03
N ASP A 137 0.09 -31.08 1.34
CA ASP A 137 -0.97 -31.68 2.15
C ASP A 137 -1.97 -30.63 2.68
N GLY A 138 -1.84 -29.37 2.25
CA GLY A 138 -2.73 -28.26 2.64
C GLY A 138 -2.30 -27.49 3.88
N ASP A 139 -1.18 -27.86 4.51
CA ASP A 139 -0.64 -27.15 5.67
C ASP A 139 -0.18 -25.74 5.32
N VAL A 140 -0.69 -24.73 6.01
CA VAL A 140 -0.36 -23.32 5.77
C VAL A 140 0.67 -22.83 6.78
N ALA A 141 1.79 -22.29 6.30
CA ALA A 141 2.77 -21.62 7.15
C ALA A 141 2.80 -20.11 6.89
N LEU A 142 2.91 -19.34 7.98
CA LEU A 142 3.02 -17.88 7.97
C LEU A 142 4.44 -17.47 8.39
N PHE A 143 5.06 -16.59 7.61
CA PHE A 143 6.41 -16.09 7.87
C PHE A 143 6.36 -14.59 8.15
N PHE A 144 6.76 -14.21 9.36
CA PHE A 144 6.85 -12.81 9.80
C PHE A 144 8.28 -12.30 9.68
N GLY A 145 8.45 -11.05 9.23
CA GLY A 145 9.77 -10.42 9.16
C GLY A 145 9.76 -9.00 8.62
N LEU A 146 10.65 -8.14 9.13
CA LEU A 146 10.75 -6.71 8.77
C LEU A 146 11.12 -6.47 7.30
N SER A 147 11.75 -7.45 6.64
CA SER A 147 12.07 -7.42 5.21
C SER A 147 11.21 -8.42 4.44
N VAL A 148 10.41 -7.88 3.51
CA VAL A 148 9.64 -8.67 2.52
C VAL A 148 10.57 -9.58 1.69
N LEU A 149 11.84 -9.22 1.52
CA LEU A 149 12.81 -10.02 0.78
C LEU A 149 13.19 -11.30 1.52
N LEU A 150 13.43 -11.19 2.83
CA LEU A 150 13.84 -12.33 3.66
C LEU A 150 12.66 -13.29 3.86
N SER A 151 11.48 -12.76 4.19
CA SER A 151 10.27 -13.58 4.35
C SER A 151 9.88 -14.29 3.06
N ARG A 152 9.93 -13.61 1.91
CA ARG A 152 9.73 -14.26 0.59
C ARG A 152 10.76 -15.32 0.27
N TYR A 153 12.03 -15.07 0.60
CA TYR A 153 13.10 -16.03 0.34
C TYR A 153 12.89 -17.34 1.13
N VAL A 154 12.51 -17.22 2.39
CA VAL A 154 12.20 -18.37 3.25
C VAL A 154 10.95 -19.10 2.75
N ALA A 155 9.88 -18.38 2.44
CA ALA A 155 8.64 -18.97 1.92
C ALA A 155 8.88 -19.77 0.62
N ASN A 156 9.69 -19.21 -0.31
CA ASN A 156 10.04 -19.87 -1.57
C ASN A 156 10.98 -21.09 -1.40
N ARG A 157 11.78 -21.14 -0.33
CA ARG A 157 12.66 -22.31 -0.06
C ARG A 157 11.92 -23.46 0.60
N PHE A 158 10.94 -23.17 1.44
CA PHE A 158 10.02 -24.18 1.98
C PHE A 158 9.22 -24.86 0.86
N ASP A 159 8.70 -24.10 -0.10
CA ASP A 159 7.95 -24.63 -1.25
C ASP A 159 8.79 -25.59 -2.12
N LYS A 160 10.11 -25.39 -2.16
CA LYS A 160 11.05 -26.25 -2.90
C LYS A 160 11.61 -27.43 -2.08
N GLY A 161 11.12 -27.66 -0.85
CA GLY A 161 11.60 -28.74 0.02
C GLY A 161 13.09 -28.61 0.40
N LYS A 162 13.62 -27.38 0.45
CA LYS A 162 15.05 -27.12 0.72
C LYS A 162 15.34 -26.70 2.18
N VAL A 163 14.38 -26.87 3.08
CA VAL A 163 14.51 -26.71 4.54
C VAL A 163 13.71 -27.82 5.18
#